data_AF-A0A4P9ZX39-F1
#
_entry.id   AF-A0A4P9ZX39-F1
#
_cell.length_a   1.000
_cell.length_b   1.000
_cell.length_c   1.000
_cell.angle_alpha   90.00
_cell.angle_beta   90.00
_cell.angle_gamma   90.00
#
_symmetry.space_group_name_H-M   'P 1'
#
loop_
_entity.id
_entity.type
_entity.pdbx_description
1 polymer ?
#
loop_
_entity_poly.entity_id
_entity_poly.type
_entity_poly.pdbx_seq_one_letter_code
_entity_poly.pdbx_strand_id
1 'polypeptide(L)'
;MSIPVESAPSPSNRALLFTSAYLVLQQGSTLLRTLLLPRPDLMVRESQYIPGSTIGKHFRHLYDHFRLLLEALPANAAGATLPKEDLLPPSPPQVFYDKRDRMVPMEKDPKIAAELIEDLVEKLRKLENRTELPLEAPIQVQALIDGKSNYQLPLDSTLGRELWFCVHHAIHHYAMIKVVGAENDIQTAKDFGMAPSTIKYYDTLSS
;
A
#
# COMPACT_ATOMS: atom_id res chain seq x y z
N MET A 1 -39.42 1.33 -31.22
CA MET A 1 -37.95 1.22 -31.35
C MET A 1 -37.37 1.61 -30.00
N SER A 2 -36.87 0.63 -29.25
CA SER A 2 -36.22 0.86 -27.96
C SER A 2 -34.78 1.27 -28.22
N ILE A 3 -34.38 2.44 -27.74
CA ILE A 3 -33.00 2.92 -27.82
C ILE A 3 -32.15 1.99 -26.91
N PRO A 4 -31.04 1.41 -27.40
CA PRO A 4 -30.16 0.64 -26.53
C PRO A 4 -29.59 1.59 -25.48
N VAL A 5 -29.78 1.25 -24.20
CA VAL A 5 -29.06 1.92 -23.11
C VAL A 5 -27.60 1.52 -23.25
N GLU A 6 -26.76 2.46 -23.69
CA GLU A 6 -25.33 2.28 -23.78
C GLU A 6 -24.81 2.04 -22.35
N SER A 7 -24.36 0.82 -22.05
CA SER A 7 -23.77 0.49 -20.76
C SER A 7 -22.51 1.33 -20.57
N ALA A 8 -22.37 1.97 -19.40
CA ALA A 8 -21.18 2.76 -19.09
C ALA A 8 -19.89 1.98 -19.39
N PRO A 9 -18.83 2.64 -19.92
CA PRO A 9 -17.58 1.97 -20.24
C PRO A 9 -16.97 1.32 -18.99
N SER A 10 -16.44 0.11 -19.14
CA SER A 10 -15.75 -0.60 -18.06
C SER A 10 -14.57 0.23 -17.53
N PRO A 11 -14.30 0.25 -16.21
CA PRO A 11 -13.17 0.97 -15.66
C PRO A 11 -11.83 0.52 -16.27
N SER A 12 -10.89 1.44 -16.44
CA SER A 12 -9.55 1.10 -16.93
C SER A 12 -8.75 0.30 -15.89
N ASN A 13 -7.74 -0.47 -16.32
CA ASN A 13 -6.85 -1.21 -15.41
C ASN A 13 -6.20 -0.30 -14.36
N ARG A 14 -5.87 0.94 -14.75
CA ARG A 14 -5.37 1.98 -13.83
C ARG A 14 -6.40 2.31 -12.77
N ALA A 15 -7.63 2.65 -13.17
CA ALA A 15 -8.69 2.99 -12.23
C ALA A 15 -8.97 1.83 -11.25
N LEU A 16 -8.95 0.59 -11.73
CA LEU A 16 -9.13 -0.61 -10.88
C LEU A 16 -8.02 -0.77 -9.85
N LEU A 17 -6.76 -0.63 -10.25
CA LEU A 17 -5.62 -0.76 -9.34
C LEU A 17 -5.60 0.35 -8.28
N PHE A 18 -5.83 1.60 -8.69
CA PHE A 18 -5.92 2.73 -7.75
C PHE A 18 -7.11 2.60 -6.81
N THR A 19 -8.26 2.17 -7.30
CA THR A 19 -9.42 1.83 -6.45
C THR A 19 -9.05 0.79 -5.40
N SER A 20 -8.33 -0.27 -5.78
CA SER A 20 -7.85 -1.28 -4.84
C SER A 20 -6.91 -0.70 -3.78
N ALA A 21 -6.01 0.21 -4.17
CA ALA A 21 -5.13 0.92 -3.25
C ALA A 21 -5.89 1.84 -2.27
N TYR A 22 -6.93 2.55 -2.73
CA TYR A 22 -7.77 3.36 -1.85
C TYR A 22 -8.50 2.51 -0.83
N LEU A 23 -9.16 1.44 -1.29
CA LEU A 23 -9.97 0.59 -0.42
C LEU A 23 -9.13 -0.10 0.65
N VAL A 24 -7.92 -0.58 0.32
CA VAL A 24 -7.04 -1.22 1.31
C VAL A 24 -6.55 -0.19 2.35
N LEU A 25 -6.22 1.03 1.96
CA LEU A 25 -5.83 2.07 2.93
C LEU A 25 -7.01 2.52 3.79
N GLN A 26 -8.22 2.62 3.22
CA GLN A 26 -9.44 2.96 3.94
C GLN A 26 -9.82 1.92 5.00
N GLN A 27 -9.58 0.63 4.75
CA GLN A 27 -9.76 -0.41 5.78
C GLN A 27 -8.88 -0.11 7.01
N GLY A 28 -7.62 0.26 6.79
CA GLY A 28 -6.67 0.61 7.85
C GLY A 28 -7.09 1.86 8.63
N SER A 29 -7.43 2.95 7.93
CA SER A 29 -7.92 4.18 8.57
C SER A 29 -9.19 3.91 9.38
N THR A 30 -10.12 3.11 8.85
CA THR A 30 -11.34 2.72 9.56
C THR A 30 -11.03 1.96 10.85
N LEU A 31 -10.17 0.94 10.81
CA LEU A 31 -9.74 0.20 12.00
C LEU A 31 -9.11 1.14 13.04
N LEU A 32 -8.19 2.01 12.61
CA LEU A 32 -7.50 2.96 13.48
C LEU A 32 -8.50 3.88 14.18
N ARG A 33 -9.40 4.50 13.43
CA ARG A 33 -10.36 5.47 13.96
C ARG A 33 -11.43 4.85 14.85
N THR A 34 -11.92 3.66 14.51
CA THR A 34 -13.08 3.08 15.17
C THR A 34 -12.70 2.20 16.37
N LEU A 35 -11.60 1.45 16.28
CA LEU A 35 -11.27 0.40 17.25
C LEU A 35 -10.00 0.68 18.06
N LEU A 36 -9.04 1.43 17.51
CA LEU A 36 -7.73 1.68 18.14
C LEU A 36 -7.61 3.09 18.74
N LEU A 37 -8.26 4.10 18.15
CA LEU A 37 -8.28 5.46 18.70
C LEU A 37 -8.82 5.52 20.15
N PRO A 38 -9.87 4.77 20.52
CA PRO A 38 -10.31 4.70 21.92
C PRO A 38 -9.40 3.86 22.83
N ARG A 39 -8.47 3.07 22.28
CA ARG A 39 -7.61 2.11 22.98
C ARG A 39 -6.16 2.17 22.46
N PRO A 40 -5.48 3.33 22.59
CA PRO A 40 -4.18 3.55 21.97
C PRO A 40 -3.07 2.64 22.54
N ASP A 41 -3.24 2.11 23.75
CA ASP A 41 -2.29 1.16 24.35
C ASP A 41 -2.16 -0.14 23.52
N LEU A 42 -3.18 -0.51 22.75
CA LEU A 42 -3.15 -1.68 21.87
C LEU A 42 -2.21 -1.51 20.68
N MET A 43 -1.81 -0.28 20.31
CA MET A 43 -0.84 -0.03 19.24
C MET A 43 0.54 -0.63 19.56
N VAL A 44 0.91 -0.62 20.84
CA VAL A 44 2.24 -1.03 21.32
C VAL A 44 2.25 -2.36 22.04
N ARG A 45 1.08 -2.94 22.30
CA ARG A 45 0.99 -4.23 22.98
C ARG A 45 1.55 -5.33 22.09
N GLU A 46 2.48 -6.10 22.65
CA GLU A 46 3.13 -7.19 21.93
C GLU A 46 2.23 -8.41 21.87
N SER A 47 2.26 -9.10 20.73
CA SER A 47 1.60 -10.38 20.54
C SER A 47 2.23 -11.45 21.43
N GLN A 48 1.36 -12.30 22.00
CA GLN A 48 1.76 -13.48 22.77
C GLN A 48 2.35 -14.56 21.87
N TYR A 49 1.91 -14.64 20.61
CA TYR A 49 2.29 -15.71 19.67
C TYR A 49 3.34 -15.28 18.64
N ILE A 50 3.52 -13.97 18.43
CA ILE A 50 4.48 -13.41 17.47
C ILE A 50 5.42 -12.45 18.21
N PRO A 51 6.57 -12.93 18.72
CA PRO A 51 7.48 -12.13 19.53
C PRO A 51 7.91 -10.83 18.84
N GLY A 52 7.81 -9.72 19.57
CA GLY A 52 8.16 -8.38 19.08
C GLY A 52 7.20 -7.80 18.04
N SER A 53 6.08 -8.46 17.74
CA SER A 53 5.04 -7.94 16.84
C SER A 53 4.03 -7.08 17.59
N THR A 54 3.66 -5.93 17.02
CA THR A 54 2.59 -5.06 17.52
C THR A 54 1.75 -4.55 16.35
N ILE A 55 0.51 -4.14 16.64
CA ILE A 55 -0.37 -3.51 15.65
C ILE A 55 0.30 -2.27 15.02
N GLY A 56 0.89 -1.41 15.84
CA GLY A 56 1.57 -0.20 15.37
C GLY A 56 2.78 -0.50 14.46
N LYS A 57 3.60 -1.51 14.77
CA LYS A 57 4.72 -1.93 13.91
C LYS A 57 4.24 -2.44 12.56
N HIS A 58 3.10 -3.12 12.50
CA HIS A 58 2.52 -3.56 11.22
C HIS A 58 1.95 -2.40 10.41
N PHE A 59 1.24 -1.46 11.04
CA PHE A 59 0.77 -0.25 10.37
C PHE A 59 1.92 0.58 9.79
N ARG A 60 2.99 0.78 10.57
CA ARG A 60 4.20 1.46 10.07
C ARG A 60 4.80 0.72 8.89
N HIS A 61 4.84 -0.62 8.93
CA HIS A 61 5.46 -1.39 7.86
C HIS A 61 4.71 -1.32 6.53
N LEU A 62 3.38 -1.44 6.54
CA LEU A 62 2.57 -1.30 5.32
C LEU A 62 2.57 0.15 4.83
N TYR A 63 2.53 1.14 5.74
CA TYR A 63 2.59 2.56 5.40
C TYR A 63 3.89 2.91 4.66
N ASP A 64 5.04 2.45 5.17
CA ASP A 64 6.34 2.71 4.57
C ASP A 64 6.41 2.26 3.12
N HIS A 65 5.77 1.14 2.75
CA HIS A 65 5.78 0.67 1.37
C HIS A 65 5.11 1.66 0.41
N PHE A 66 3.92 2.15 0.76
CA PHE A 66 3.25 3.17 -0.05
C PHE A 66 4.05 4.48 -0.05
N ARG A 67 4.53 4.93 1.11
CA ARG A 67 5.30 6.17 1.24
C ARG A 67 6.56 6.15 0.38
N LEU A 68 7.39 5.10 0.52
CA LEU A 68 8.67 4.98 -0.19
C LEU A 68 8.48 4.81 -1.70
N LEU A 69 7.42 4.13 -2.14
CA LEU A 69 7.07 4.09 -3.56
C LEU A 69 6.73 5.49 -4.07
N LEU A 70 5.86 6.22 -3.38
CA LEU A 70 5.42 7.56 -3.81
C LEU A 70 6.56 8.59 -3.78
N GLU A 71 7.44 8.53 -2.77
CA GLU A 71 8.62 9.41 -2.66
C GLU A 71 9.66 9.18 -3.75
N ALA A 72 9.75 7.96 -4.29
CA ALA A 72 10.66 7.67 -5.39
C ALA A 72 10.19 8.28 -6.72
N LEU A 73 8.89 8.52 -6.88
CA LEU A 73 8.33 9.02 -8.13
C LEU A 73 8.69 10.50 -8.37
N PRO A 74 8.93 10.90 -9.63
CA PRO A 74 9.31 12.28 -9.95
C PRO A 74 8.17 13.25 -9.62
N ALA A 75 8.43 14.28 -8.81
CA ALA A 75 7.42 15.24 -8.33
C ALA A 75 6.68 15.99 -9.46
N ASN A 76 7.37 16.27 -10.57
CA ASN A 76 6.83 16.95 -11.74
C ASN A 76 7.33 16.23 -13.00
N ALA A 77 6.49 15.45 -13.66
CA ALA A 77 6.76 15.01 -15.03
C ALA A 77 5.80 15.72 -16.00
N ALA A 78 5.59 17.02 -15.78
CA ALA A 78 5.13 17.89 -16.86
C ALA A 78 6.26 17.98 -17.90
N GLY A 79 6.17 17.19 -18.96
CA GLY A 79 6.96 17.40 -20.18
C GLY A 79 8.38 16.86 -20.18
N ALA A 80 8.68 15.75 -19.49
CA ALA A 80 9.87 14.97 -19.81
C ALA A 80 9.66 14.32 -21.19
N THR A 81 9.91 15.07 -22.26
CA THR A 81 10.36 14.48 -23.51
C THR A 81 11.55 13.61 -23.13
N LEU A 82 11.47 12.31 -23.44
CA LEU A 82 12.64 11.45 -23.40
C LEU A 82 13.79 12.23 -24.04
N PRO A 83 14.97 12.34 -23.40
CA PRO A 83 16.08 13.06 -24.01
C PRO A 83 16.30 12.46 -25.40
N LYS A 84 16.47 13.35 -26.39
CA LYS A 84 16.98 12.99 -27.72
C LYS A 84 18.19 12.07 -27.52
N GLU A 85 18.32 11.10 -28.42
CA GLU A 85 19.12 9.85 -28.40
C GLU A 85 20.61 9.94 -27.97
N ASP A 86 21.11 11.09 -27.54
CA ASP A 86 22.53 11.35 -27.23
C ASP A 86 22.84 11.57 -25.72
N LEU A 87 21.85 11.43 -24.83
CA LEU A 87 22.09 11.36 -23.37
C LEU A 87 21.54 10.02 -22.87
N LEU A 88 22.31 9.29 -22.06
CA LEU A 88 21.84 8.05 -21.40
C LEU A 88 20.40 8.27 -20.90
N PRO A 89 19.46 7.34 -21.19
CA PRO A 89 18.10 7.49 -20.70
C PRO A 89 18.14 7.71 -19.19
N PRO A 90 17.30 8.61 -18.64
CA PRO A 90 17.28 8.84 -17.20
C PRO A 90 17.07 7.48 -16.51
N SER A 91 17.93 7.17 -15.54
CA SER A 91 17.78 5.93 -14.77
C SER A 91 16.37 5.87 -14.18
N PRO A 92 15.72 4.70 -14.18
CA PRO A 92 14.37 4.59 -13.64
C PRO A 92 14.37 5.00 -12.15
N PRO A 93 13.24 5.53 -11.64
CA PRO A 93 13.08 5.80 -10.22
C PRO A 93 13.45 4.58 -9.38
N GLN A 94 14.22 4.82 -8.31
CA GLN A 94 14.71 3.76 -7.42
C GLN A 94 13.92 3.72 -6.13
N VAL A 95 13.38 2.55 -5.79
CA VAL A 95 12.62 2.33 -4.55
C VAL A 95 13.42 1.46 -3.60
N PHE A 96 13.53 1.89 -2.34
CA PHE A 96 14.27 1.19 -1.28
C PHE A 96 13.34 0.83 -0.13
N TYR A 97 12.54 -0.23 -0.25
CA TYR A 97 11.56 -0.60 0.80
C TYR A 97 12.20 -0.93 2.15
N ASP A 98 13.49 -1.27 2.17
CA ASP A 98 14.23 -1.56 3.38
C ASP A 98 14.62 -0.31 4.19
N LYS A 99 14.56 0.89 3.58
CA LYS A 99 14.83 2.18 4.24
C LYS A 99 13.64 2.61 5.09
N ARG A 100 13.50 1.96 6.24
CA ARG A 100 12.41 2.19 7.20
C ARG A 100 12.86 3.03 8.37
N ASP A 101 12.09 4.05 8.69
CA ASP A 101 12.21 4.73 9.96
C ASP A 101 11.58 3.87 11.06
N ARG A 102 12.19 3.85 12.24
CA ARG A 102 11.75 3.04 13.39
C ARG A 102 11.46 3.95 14.56
N MET A 103 10.62 3.48 15.49
CA MET A 103 10.26 4.24 16.70
C MET A 103 9.56 5.57 16.38
N VAL A 104 8.84 5.60 15.25
CA VAL A 104 8.10 6.77 14.79
C VAL A 104 6.76 6.90 15.52
N PRO A 105 6.18 8.12 15.67
CA PRO A 105 4.96 8.33 16.44
C PRO A 105 3.76 7.46 16.02
N MET A 106 3.64 7.14 14.73
CA MET A 106 2.55 6.30 14.23
C MET A 106 2.53 4.86 14.79
N GLU A 107 3.65 4.36 15.32
CA GLU A 107 3.67 3.04 15.97
C GLU A 107 2.94 3.04 17.32
N LYS A 108 2.66 4.23 17.87
CA LYS A 108 2.07 4.40 19.22
C LYS A 108 0.76 5.17 19.19
N ASP A 109 0.64 6.12 18.28
CA ASP A 109 -0.52 7.02 18.20
C ASP A 109 -1.43 6.64 17.02
N PRO A 110 -2.63 6.07 17.29
CA PRO A 110 -3.56 5.69 16.23
C PRO A 110 -4.12 6.89 15.45
N LYS A 111 -4.17 8.09 16.05
CA LYS A 111 -4.59 9.31 15.35
C LYS A 111 -3.57 9.70 14.30
N ILE A 112 -2.28 9.75 14.68
CA ILE A 112 -1.19 10.05 13.74
C ILE A 112 -1.15 9.01 12.63
N ALA A 113 -1.28 7.72 12.96
CA ALA A 113 -1.32 6.66 11.95
C ALA A 113 -2.48 6.84 10.95
N ALA A 114 -3.67 7.22 11.41
CA ALA A 114 -4.83 7.44 10.55
C ALA A 114 -4.63 8.65 9.62
N GLU A 115 -4.11 9.75 10.14
CA GLU A 115 -3.82 10.97 9.38
C GLU A 115 -2.77 10.71 8.29
N LEU A 116 -1.72 9.94 8.58
CA LEU A 116 -0.70 9.56 7.61
C LEU A 116 -1.25 8.65 6.50
N ILE A 117 -2.13 7.71 6.83
CA ILE A 117 -2.80 6.86 5.84
C ILE A 117 -3.71 7.69 4.93
N GLU A 118 -4.42 8.67 5.47
CA GLU A 118 -5.27 9.57 4.69
C GLU A 118 -4.46 10.47 3.75
N ASP A 119 -3.30 10.95 4.18
CA ASP A 119 -2.35 11.65 3.32
C ASP A 119 -1.85 10.77 2.15
N LEU A 120 -1.60 9.48 2.38
CA LEU A 120 -1.28 8.55 1.29
C LEU A 120 -2.43 8.42 0.29
N VAL A 121 -3.67 8.35 0.77
CA VAL A 121 -4.85 8.30 -0.11
C VAL A 121 -4.91 9.54 -1.00
N GLU A 122 -4.69 10.72 -0.44
CA GLU A 122 -4.68 11.98 -1.21
C GLU A 122 -3.54 12.03 -2.24
N LYS A 123 -2.34 11.55 -1.86
CA LYS A 123 -1.21 11.44 -2.80
C LYS A 123 -1.50 10.46 -3.93
N LEU A 124 -2.15 9.33 -3.65
CA LEU A 124 -2.55 8.36 -4.66
C LEU A 124 -3.61 8.94 -5.61
N ARG A 125 -4.58 9.73 -5.11
CA ARG A 125 -5.56 10.44 -5.96
C ARG A 125 -4.90 11.38 -6.95
N LYS A 126 -3.87 12.10 -6.51
CA LYS A 126 -3.08 12.97 -7.39
C LYS A 126 -2.34 12.13 -8.43
N LEU A 127 -1.72 11.02 -8.02
CA LEU A 127 -0.97 10.14 -8.91
C LEU A 127 -1.86 9.45 -9.96
N GLU A 128 -3.08 9.06 -9.61
CA GLU A 128 -4.01 8.41 -10.55
C GLU A 128 -4.23 9.24 -11.81
N ASN A 129 -4.28 10.57 -11.66
CA ASN A 129 -4.51 11.52 -12.75
C ASN A 129 -3.25 11.86 -13.57
N ARG A 130 -2.07 11.34 -13.20
CA ARG A 130 -0.80 11.60 -13.90
C ARG A 130 -0.61 10.64 -15.07
N THR A 131 -0.95 11.09 -16.28
CA THR A 131 -0.87 10.29 -17.51
C THR A 131 0.56 10.04 -17.96
N GLU A 132 1.51 10.88 -17.56
CA GLU A 132 2.93 10.74 -17.85
C GLU A 132 3.63 9.62 -17.06
N LEU A 133 2.95 9.09 -16.04
CA LEU A 133 3.39 7.93 -15.25
C LEU A 133 2.43 6.77 -15.47
N PRO A 134 2.49 6.09 -16.65
CA PRO A 134 1.67 4.92 -16.93
C PRO A 134 2.03 3.75 -15.99
N LEU A 135 1.18 2.72 -15.93
CA LEU A 135 1.45 1.57 -15.06
C LEU A 135 2.70 0.79 -15.48
N GLU A 136 3.07 0.87 -16.75
CA GLU A 136 4.24 0.23 -17.36
C GLU A 136 5.53 1.04 -17.12
N ALA A 137 5.44 2.24 -16.52
CA ALA A 137 6.60 3.07 -16.26
C ALA A 137 7.64 2.28 -15.44
N PRO A 138 8.90 2.22 -15.89
CA PRO A 138 9.91 1.39 -15.26
C PRO A 138 10.26 1.90 -13.85
N ILE A 139 10.42 0.98 -12.92
CA ILE A 139 10.87 1.21 -11.54
C ILE A 139 12.00 0.21 -11.27
N GLN A 140 13.01 0.62 -10.51
CA GLN A 140 14.03 -0.31 -10.03
C GLN A 140 13.96 -0.42 -8.50
N VAL A 141 13.64 -1.63 -8.01
CA VAL A 141 13.66 -1.93 -6.58
C VAL A 141 15.08 -2.27 -6.17
N GLN A 142 15.56 -1.63 -5.11
CA GLN A 142 16.86 -1.89 -4.50
C GLN A 142 16.62 -2.73 -3.25
N ALA A 143 16.84 -4.05 -3.37
CA ALA A 143 16.48 -5.02 -2.35
C ALA A 143 17.67 -5.43 -1.49
N LEU A 144 17.54 -5.32 -0.17
CA LEU A 144 18.53 -5.82 0.76
C LEU A 144 18.33 -7.33 0.93
N ILE A 145 19.23 -8.13 0.36
CA ILE A 145 19.09 -9.60 0.32
C ILE A 145 19.79 -10.33 1.48
N ASP A 146 20.72 -9.66 2.16
CA ASP A 146 21.47 -10.22 3.30
C ASP A 146 21.58 -9.16 4.40
N GLY A 147 21.14 -9.49 5.60
CA GLY A 147 21.20 -8.61 6.77
C GLY A 147 22.62 -8.34 7.30
N LYS A 148 23.64 -9.04 6.78
CA LYS A 148 25.06 -8.80 7.08
C LYS A 148 25.77 -7.97 6.00
N SER A 149 25.13 -7.78 4.86
CA SER A 149 25.69 -7.04 3.74
C SER A 149 24.98 -5.69 3.59
N ASN A 150 25.68 -4.69 3.08
CA ASN A 150 25.05 -3.45 2.62
C ASN A 150 24.73 -3.46 1.12
N TYR A 151 24.95 -4.59 0.45
CA TYR A 151 24.67 -4.74 -0.97
C TYR A 151 23.16 -4.72 -1.23
N GLN A 152 22.74 -3.81 -2.11
CA GLN A 152 21.38 -3.71 -2.61
C GLN A 152 21.34 -4.38 -3.99
N LEU A 153 20.52 -5.41 -4.14
CA LEU A 153 20.28 -6.07 -5.42
C LEU A 153 19.28 -5.23 -6.23
N PRO A 154 19.67 -4.66 -7.39
CA PRO A 154 18.72 -4.00 -8.27
C PRO A 154 17.81 -5.04 -8.94
N LEU A 155 16.50 -4.80 -8.87
CA LEU A 155 15.45 -5.61 -9.48
C LEU A 155 14.55 -4.72 -10.34
N ASP A 156 14.44 -5.03 -11.62
CA ASP A 156 13.59 -4.28 -12.54
C ASP A 156 12.12 -4.59 -12.31
N SER A 157 11.29 -3.56 -12.45
CA SER A 157 9.86 -3.59 -12.17
C SER A 157 9.11 -2.47 -12.90
N THR A 158 7.82 -2.31 -12.61
CA THR A 158 6.96 -1.24 -13.13
C THR A 158 6.10 -0.61 -12.03
N LEU A 159 5.63 0.62 -12.24
CA LEU A 159 4.74 1.32 -11.31
C LEU A 159 3.51 0.47 -10.93
N GLY A 160 2.87 -0.15 -11.92
CA GLY A 160 1.69 -0.98 -11.70
C GLY A 160 1.99 -2.21 -10.85
N ARG A 161 3.12 -2.88 -11.09
CA ARG A 161 3.55 -4.02 -10.27
C ARG A 161 3.82 -3.57 -8.84
N GLU A 162 4.57 -2.48 -8.66
CA GLU A 162 4.94 -1.99 -7.32
C GLU A 162 3.72 -1.52 -6.52
N LEU A 163 2.79 -0.80 -7.15
CA LEU A 163 1.56 -0.40 -6.48
C LEU A 163 0.70 -1.61 -6.10
N TRP A 164 0.58 -2.60 -6.98
CA TRP A 164 -0.07 -3.88 -6.66
C TRP A 164 0.62 -4.60 -5.49
N PHE A 165 1.95 -4.61 -5.47
CA PHE A 165 2.73 -5.19 -4.39
C PHE A 165 2.44 -4.50 -3.04
N CYS A 166 2.39 -3.15 -3.00
CA CYS A 166 1.99 -2.41 -1.82
C CYS A 166 0.59 -2.80 -1.31
N VAL A 167 -0.38 -2.96 -2.23
CA VAL A 167 -1.74 -3.42 -1.89
C VAL A 167 -1.71 -4.84 -1.30
N HIS A 168 -1.05 -5.77 -1.99
CA HIS A 168 -0.94 -7.15 -1.54
C HIS A 168 -0.27 -7.25 -0.16
N HIS A 169 0.78 -6.45 0.06
CA HIS A 169 1.52 -6.42 1.32
C HIS A 169 0.70 -5.81 2.47
N ALA A 170 -0.08 -4.76 2.20
CA ALA A 170 -1.02 -4.23 3.19
C ALA A 170 -2.07 -5.28 3.61
N ILE A 171 -2.62 -6.05 2.66
CA ILE A 171 -3.54 -7.14 2.96
C ILE A 171 -2.87 -8.18 3.86
N HIS A 172 -1.63 -8.59 3.54
CA HIS A 172 -0.85 -9.51 4.37
C HIS A 172 -0.67 -8.97 5.80
N HIS A 173 -0.36 -7.67 5.96
CA HIS A 173 -0.22 -7.06 7.27
C HIS A 173 -1.53 -6.89 8.02
N TYR A 174 -2.65 -6.67 7.34
CA TYR A 174 -3.96 -6.69 7.98
C TYR A 174 -4.34 -8.06 8.51
N ALA A 175 -3.93 -9.15 7.84
CA ALA A 175 -4.09 -10.49 8.40
C ALA A 175 -3.30 -10.65 9.72
N MET A 176 -2.07 -10.12 9.79
CA MET A 176 -1.30 -10.13 11.04
C MET A 176 -1.92 -9.24 12.12
N ILE A 177 -2.35 -8.02 11.76
CA ILE A 177 -3.06 -7.12 12.68
C ILE A 177 -4.33 -7.76 13.22
N LYS A 178 -5.06 -8.53 12.40
CA LYS A 178 -6.25 -9.28 12.84
C LYS A 178 -5.91 -10.34 13.88
N VAL A 179 -4.79 -11.06 13.71
CA VAL A 179 -4.31 -12.03 14.71
C VAL A 179 -3.93 -11.32 16.02
N VAL A 180 -3.07 -10.30 15.97
CA VAL A 180 -2.65 -9.55 17.17
C VAL A 180 -3.83 -8.85 17.84
N GLY A 181 -4.78 -8.34 17.05
CA GLY A 181 -6.00 -7.72 17.56
C GLY A 181 -6.93 -8.72 18.25
N ALA A 182 -7.07 -9.93 17.71
CA ALA A 182 -7.91 -10.98 18.30
C ALA A 182 -7.39 -11.43 19.68
N GLU A 183 -6.08 -11.43 19.90
CA GLU A 183 -5.47 -11.67 21.23
C GLU A 183 -5.87 -10.60 22.27
N ASN A 184 -6.41 -9.47 21.81
CA ASN A 184 -6.75 -8.29 22.61
C ASN A 184 -8.22 -7.89 22.46
N ASP A 185 -9.08 -8.86 22.17
CA ASP A 185 -10.53 -8.69 22.05
C ASP A 185 -10.96 -7.63 21.01
N ILE A 186 -10.14 -7.42 19.97
CA ILE A 186 -10.51 -6.61 18.80
C ILE A 186 -11.22 -7.50 17.78
N GLN A 187 -12.49 -7.18 17.51
CA GLN A 187 -13.28 -7.82 16.46
C GLN A 187 -13.24 -6.95 15.19
N THR A 188 -12.51 -7.38 14.18
CA THR A 188 -12.48 -6.70 12.87
C THR A 188 -13.67 -7.12 12.00
N ALA A 189 -13.95 -6.37 10.94
CA ALA A 189 -14.88 -6.83 9.91
C ALA A 189 -14.46 -8.20 9.33
N LYS A 190 -15.44 -8.97 8.83
CA LYS A 190 -15.23 -10.35 8.36
C LYS A 190 -14.17 -10.40 7.24
N ASP A 191 -14.28 -9.47 6.31
CA ASP A 191 -13.46 -9.27 5.11
C ASP A 191 -12.17 -8.47 5.34
N PHE A 192 -11.95 -7.92 6.54
CA PHE A 192 -10.74 -7.16 6.85
C PHE A 192 -9.49 -8.01 6.64
N GLY A 193 -8.57 -7.49 5.81
CA GLY A 193 -7.32 -8.18 5.46
C GLY A 193 -7.50 -9.45 4.62
N MET A 194 -8.65 -9.64 3.97
CA MET A 194 -8.85 -10.75 3.04
C MET A 194 -8.39 -10.40 1.63
N ALA A 195 -7.67 -11.31 0.98
CA ALA A 195 -7.26 -11.16 -0.40
C ALA A 195 -8.48 -11.22 -1.36
N PRO A 196 -8.49 -10.45 -2.46
CA PRO A 196 -9.58 -10.49 -3.44
C PRO A 196 -9.88 -11.89 -3.98
N SER A 197 -8.86 -12.73 -4.18
CA SER A 197 -9.02 -14.12 -4.60
C SER A 197 -9.83 -14.95 -3.59
N THR A 198 -9.64 -14.69 -2.30
CA THR A 198 -10.34 -15.38 -1.22
C THR A 198 -11.79 -14.93 -1.14
N ILE A 199 -12.06 -13.64 -1.29
CA ILE A 199 -13.43 -13.10 -1.35
C ILE A 199 -14.18 -13.73 -2.53
N LYS A 200 -13.56 -13.71 -3.72
CA LYS A 200 -14.14 -14.31 -4.94
C LYS A 200 -14.47 -15.80 -4.75
N TYR A 201 -13.61 -16.56 -4.08
CA TYR A 201 -13.87 -17.97 -3.79
C TYR A 201 -15.10 -18.16 -2.90
N TYR A 202 -15.26 -17.37 -1.84
CA TYR A 202 -16.44 -17.46 -0.98
C TYR A 202 -17.73 -17.01 -1.67
N ASP A 203 -17.67 -15.96 -2.50
CA ASP A 203 -18.83 -15.51 -3.28
C ASP A 203 -19.33 -16.61 -4.22
N THR A 204 -18.42 -17.37 -4.85
CA THR A 204 -18.78 -18.52 -5.70
C THR A 204 -19.37 -19.71 -4.95
N LEU A 205 -19.15 -19.82 -3.63
CA LEU A 205 -19.76 -20.85 -2.80
C LEU A 205 -21.14 -20.44 -2.25
N SER A 206 -21.43 -19.14 -2.23
CA SER A 206 -22.72 -18.56 -1.82
C SER A 206 -23.69 -18.27 -2.97
N SER A 207 -23.27 -18.52 -4.22
CA SER A 207 -24.06 -18.39 -5.45
C SER A 207 -24.63 -19.74 -5.89
#